data_AF-A0A246FJY7-F1
#
_entry.id   AF-A0A246FJY7-F1
#
_cell.length_a   1.000
_cell.length_b   1.000
_cell.length_c   1.000
_cell.angle_alpha   90.00
_cell.angle_beta   90.00
_cell.angle_gamma   90.00
#
_symmetry.space_group_name_H-M   'P 1'
#
loop_
_entity.id
_entity.type
_entity.pdbx_description
1 polymer ?
#
loop_
_entity_poly.entity_id
_entity_poly.type
_entity_poly.pdbx_seq_one_letter_code
_entity_poly.pdbx_strand_id
1 'polypeptide(L)'
;MPENTNEETRQPTIESLTAQNTQLQGDVDAAKGQLATTKSQLAKAEEKLAGYKNQLDAVKGELATANGERAAAQAIITGQAEQLANVEAAQTQADVIVVTYEKQQYRVLGKKFRIKNVEVKAEELGKNKEALKFLVESKSGLLVPIEKK
;
A
#
# COMPACT_ATOMS: atom_id res chain seq x y z
N MET A 1 -69.40 -60.29 -33.29
CA MET A 1 -69.23 -59.05 -32.49
C MET A 1 -67.96 -59.19 -31.65
N PRO A 2 -66.86 -58.52 -32.03
CA PRO A 2 -65.70 -58.33 -31.16
C PRO A 2 -65.28 -56.84 -31.17
N GLU A 3 -66.01 -55.97 -30.46
CA GLU A 3 -65.62 -54.55 -30.30
C GLU A 3 -65.13 -54.21 -28.89
N ASN A 4 -65.32 -55.10 -27.91
CA ASN A 4 -65.11 -54.76 -26.49
C ASN A 4 -63.64 -54.89 -25.99
N THR A 5 -62.81 -55.71 -26.63
CA THR A 5 -61.42 -55.98 -26.16
C THR A 5 -60.41 -54.87 -26.49
N ASN A 6 -60.69 -54.02 -27.48
CA ASN A 6 -59.80 -52.92 -27.86
C ASN A 6 -60.00 -51.67 -26.98
N GLU A 7 -61.17 -51.48 -26.37
CA GLU A 7 -61.41 -50.37 -25.45
C GLU A 7 -60.84 -50.67 -24.05
N GLU A 8 -60.96 -51.92 -23.57
CA GLU A 8 -60.40 -52.36 -22.28
C GLU A 8 -58.87 -52.28 -22.20
N THR A 9 -58.14 -52.39 -23.32
CA THR A 9 -56.67 -52.29 -23.36
C THR A 9 -56.17 -50.85 -23.55
N ARG A 10 -56.98 -49.97 -24.15
CA ARG A 10 -56.66 -48.55 -24.36
C ARG A 10 -56.83 -47.72 -23.08
N GLN A 11 -57.85 -48.03 -22.28
CA GLN A 11 -58.11 -47.34 -21.01
C GLN A 11 -56.93 -47.38 -20.02
N PRO A 12 -56.33 -48.53 -19.67
CA PRO A 12 -55.20 -48.59 -18.75
C PRO A 12 -53.94 -47.92 -19.31
N THR A 13 -53.79 -47.88 -20.65
CA THR A 13 -52.67 -47.17 -21.31
C THR A 13 -52.81 -45.65 -21.18
N ILE A 14 -54.03 -45.12 -21.35
CA ILE A 14 -54.33 -43.69 -21.18
C ILE A 14 -54.11 -43.26 -19.73
N GLU A 15 -54.55 -44.07 -18.77
CA GLU A 15 -54.35 -43.80 -17.34
C GLU A 15 -52.86 -43.77 -16.97
N SER A 16 -52.06 -44.71 -17.49
CA SER A 16 -50.62 -44.74 -17.30
C SER A 16 -49.92 -43.49 -17.89
N LEU A 17 -50.26 -43.12 -19.12
CA LEU A 17 -49.72 -41.91 -19.76
C LEU A 17 -50.15 -40.62 -19.03
N THR A 18 -51.37 -40.58 -18.50
CA THR A 18 -51.87 -39.44 -17.72
C THR A 18 -51.10 -39.30 -16.40
N ALA A 19 -50.85 -40.42 -15.71
CA ALA A 19 -50.01 -40.43 -14.51
C ALA A 19 -48.58 -39.98 -14.81
N GLN A 20 -47.99 -40.46 -15.90
CA GLN A 20 -46.65 -40.05 -16.33
C GLN A 20 -46.57 -38.55 -16.65
N ASN A 21 -47.56 -38.00 -17.37
CA ASN A 21 -47.62 -36.57 -17.65
C ASN A 21 -47.76 -35.74 -16.37
N THR A 22 -48.56 -36.20 -15.41
CA THR A 22 -48.73 -35.53 -14.12
C THR A 22 -47.41 -35.52 -13.34
N GLN A 23 -46.69 -36.64 -13.33
CA GLN A 23 -45.37 -36.72 -12.69
C GLN A 23 -44.36 -35.78 -13.36
N LEU A 24 -44.25 -35.83 -14.69
CA LEU A 24 -43.34 -34.96 -15.45
C LEU A 24 -43.65 -33.47 -15.23
N GLN A 25 -44.91 -33.10 -15.13
CA GLN A 25 -45.32 -31.74 -14.81
C GLN A 25 -44.83 -31.33 -13.41
N GLY A 26 -44.96 -32.21 -12.42
CA GLY A 26 -44.43 -32.00 -11.07
C GLY A 26 -42.91 -31.84 -11.05
N ASP A 27 -42.19 -32.69 -11.78
CA ASP A 27 -40.72 -32.62 -11.89
C ASP A 27 -40.27 -31.31 -12.55
N VAL A 28 -40.97 -30.87 -13.59
CA VAL A 28 -40.72 -29.58 -14.27
C VAL A 28 -40.91 -28.41 -13.31
N ASP A 29 -41.97 -28.41 -12.50
CA ASP A 29 -42.23 -27.32 -11.56
C ASP A 29 -41.25 -27.32 -10.39
N ALA A 30 -40.82 -28.48 -9.91
CA ALA A 30 -39.74 -28.62 -8.94
C ALA A 30 -38.40 -28.08 -9.51
N ALA A 31 -38.06 -28.44 -10.74
CA ALA A 31 -36.84 -27.98 -11.40
C ALA A 31 -36.84 -26.44 -11.61
N LYS A 32 -37.98 -25.84 -11.96
CA LYS A 32 -38.13 -24.38 -12.02
C LYS A 32 -37.90 -23.73 -10.66
N GLY A 33 -38.43 -24.32 -9.59
CA GLY A 33 -38.22 -23.85 -8.22
C GLY A 33 -36.74 -23.87 -7.83
N GLN A 34 -36.05 -24.97 -8.09
CA GLN A 34 -34.61 -25.09 -7.85
C GLN A 34 -33.82 -24.07 -8.65
N LEU A 35 -34.13 -23.89 -9.94
CA LEU A 35 -33.47 -22.90 -10.80
C LEU A 35 -33.63 -21.47 -10.25
N ALA A 36 -34.82 -21.12 -9.76
CA ALA A 36 -35.06 -19.81 -9.15
C ALA A 36 -34.22 -19.62 -7.88
N THR A 37 -34.14 -20.64 -7.02
CA THR A 37 -33.29 -20.62 -5.82
C THR A 37 -31.81 -20.46 -6.19
N THR A 38 -31.30 -21.24 -7.15
CA THR A 38 -29.91 -21.16 -7.59
C THR A 38 -29.58 -19.79 -8.17
N LYS A 39 -30.48 -19.20 -8.98
CA LYS A 39 -30.30 -17.83 -9.49
C LYS A 39 -30.21 -16.79 -8.36
N SER A 40 -31.05 -16.92 -7.33
CA SER A 40 -31.00 -16.02 -6.17
C SER A 40 -29.69 -16.17 -5.39
N GLN A 41 -29.21 -17.40 -5.21
CA GLN A 41 -27.94 -17.67 -4.55
C GLN A 41 -26.75 -17.13 -5.34
N LEU A 42 -26.78 -17.27 -6.67
CA LEU A 42 -25.75 -16.73 -7.56
C LEU A 42 -25.67 -15.20 -7.44
N ALA A 43 -26.81 -14.50 -7.52
CA ALA A 43 -26.85 -13.05 -7.38
C ALA A 43 -26.27 -12.57 -6.03
N LYS A 44 -26.59 -13.26 -4.92
CA LYS A 44 -26.00 -12.97 -3.60
C LYS A 44 -24.49 -13.22 -3.56
N ALA A 45 -24.01 -14.24 -4.26
CA ALA A 45 -22.59 -14.54 -4.33
C ALA A 45 -21.83 -13.48 -5.14
N GLU A 46 -22.41 -13.01 -6.24
CA GLU A 46 -21.86 -11.92 -7.06
C GLU A 46 -21.78 -10.61 -6.26
N GLU A 47 -22.82 -10.27 -5.49
CA GLU A 47 -22.82 -9.09 -4.62
C GLU A 47 -21.71 -9.17 -3.56
N LYS A 48 -21.56 -10.33 -2.89
CA LYS A 48 -20.48 -10.56 -1.94
C LYS A 48 -19.10 -10.44 -2.59
N LEU A 49 -18.93 -10.99 -3.79
CA LEU A 49 -17.67 -10.90 -4.52
C LEU A 49 -17.31 -9.45 -4.84
N ALA A 50 -18.28 -8.65 -5.28
CA ALA A 50 -18.09 -7.22 -5.49
C ALA A 50 -17.70 -6.50 -4.19
N GLY A 51 -18.37 -6.84 -3.08
CA GLY A 51 -18.03 -6.32 -1.75
C GLY A 51 -16.59 -6.64 -1.33
N TYR A 52 -16.15 -7.89 -1.48
CA TYR A 52 -14.79 -8.30 -1.18
C TYR A 52 -13.75 -7.62 -2.08
N LYS A 53 -14.07 -7.38 -3.35
CA LYS A 53 -13.18 -6.65 -4.26
C LYS A 53 -12.96 -5.21 -3.80
N ASN A 54 -14.03 -4.51 -3.41
CA ASN A 54 -13.94 -3.15 -2.90
C ASN A 54 -13.13 -3.10 -1.58
N GLN A 55 -13.34 -4.05 -0.68
CA GLN A 55 -12.57 -4.16 0.56
C GLN A 55 -11.08 -4.40 0.29
N LEU A 56 -10.74 -5.26 -0.68
CA LEU A 56 -9.37 -5.53 -1.07
C LEU A 56 -8.67 -4.27 -1.61
N ASP A 57 -9.37 -3.50 -2.43
CA ASP A 57 -8.81 -2.26 -2.99
C ASP A 57 -8.61 -1.18 -1.91
N ALA A 58 -9.53 -1.09 -0.93
CA ALA A 58 -9.35 -0.20 0.22
C ALA A 58 -8.10 -0.58 1.05
N VAL A 59 -7.94 -1.86 1.39
CA VAL A 59 -6.79 -2.36 2.16
C VAL A 59 -5.46 -2.12 1.41
N LYS A 60 -5.44 -2.28 0.08
CA LYS A 60 -4.26 -1.93 -0.73
C LYS A 60 -3.91 -0.45 -0.64
N GLY A 61 -4.92 0.42 -0.64
CA GLY A 61 -4.73 1.87 -0.46
C GLY A 61 -4.13 2.21 0.90
N GLU A 62 -4.69 1.65 1.98
CA GLU A 62 -4.16 1.82 3.35
C GLU A 62 -2.71 1.33 3.47
N LEU A 63 -2.39 0.18 2.88
CA LEU A 63 -1.04 -0.37 2.86
C LEU A 63 -0.05 0.54 2.12
N ALA A 64 -0.47 1.16 1.01
CA ALA A 64 0.38 2.11 0.28
C ALA A 64 0.68 3.36 1.14
N THR A 65 -0.34 3.92 1.80
CA THR A 65 -0.19 5.06 2.72
C THR A 65 0.77 4.72 3.86
N ALA A 66 0.55 3.60 4.55
CA ALA A 66 1.40 3.17 5.67
C ALA A 66 2.86 2.95 5.25
N ASN A 67 3.10 2.41 4.05
CA ASN A 67 4.46 2.27 3.51
C ASN A 67 5.11 3.63 3.24
N GLY A 68 4.35 4.61 2.74
CA GLY A 68 4.83 5.99 2.53
C GLY A 68 5.20 6.67 3.85
N GLU A 69 4.34 6.57 4.86
CA GLU A 69 4.60 7.11 6.20
C GLU A 69 5.83 6.47 6.84
N ARG A 70 6.00 5.14 6.72
CA ARG A 70 7.20 4.44 7.21
C ARG A 70 8.46 4.95 6.52
N ALA A 71 8.44 5.18 5.21
CA ALA A 71 9.58 5.70 4.48
C ALA A 71 9.95 7.12 4.93
N ALA A 72 8.95 7.99 5.14
CA ALA A 72 9.16 9.33 5.66
C ALA A 72 9.74 9.31 7.08
N ALA A 73 9.21 8.48 7.97
CA ALA A 73 9.72 8.31 9.32
C ALA A 73 11.18 7.81 9.31
N GLN A 74 11.52 6.84 8.46
CA GLN A 74 12.89 6.34 8.32
C GLN A 74 13.86 7.44 7.85
N ALA A 75 13.43 8.31 6.94
CA ALA A 75 14.23 9.44 6.48
C ALA A 75 14.48 10.45 7.61
N ILE A 76 13.45 10.75 8.42
CA ILE A 76 13.58 11.62 9.59
C ILE A 76 14.56 11.03 10.61
N ILE A 77 14.41 9.74 10.96
CA ILE A 77 15.29 9.04 11.91
C ILE A 77 16.74 9.10 11.42
N THR A 78 16.97 8.84 10.12
CA THR A 78 18.31 8.89 9.53
C THR A 78 18.90 10.30 9.63
N GLY A 79 18.12 11.33 9.30
CA GLY A 79 18.56 12.73 9.42
C GLY A 79 18.87 13.14 10.86
N GLN A 80 18.06 12.71 11.82
CA GLN A 80 18.30 12.99 13.24
C GLN A 80 19.54 12.26 13.77
N ALA A 81 19.77 11.01 13.36
CA ALA A 81 20.98 10.27 13.73
C ALA A 81 22.24 10.93 13.17
N GLU A 82 22.20 11.43 11.93
CA GLU A 82 23.31 12.20 11.35
C GLU A 82 23.55 13.51 12.13
N GLN A 83 22.50 14.21 12.54
CA GLN A 83 22.62 15.43 13.36
C GLN A 83 23.25 15.14 14.73
N LEU A 84 22.80 14.09 15.42
CA LEU A 84 23.35 13.70 16.73
C LEU A 84 24.84 13.33 16.63
N ALA A 85 25.21 12.52 15.65
CA ALA A 85 26.61 12.14 15.43
C ALA A 85 27.52 13.35 15.18
N ASN A 86 27.00 14.39 14.52
CA ASN A 86 27.71 15.64 14.30
C ASN A 86 27.87 16.45 15.60
N VAL A 87 26.80 16.60 16.39
CA VAL A 87 26.87 17.27 17.70
C VAL A 87 27.88 16.59 18.62
N GLU A 88 27.87 15.25 18.69
CA GLU A 88 28.85 14.48 19.48
C GLU A 88 30.28 14.67 18.99
N ALA A 89 30.50 14.67 17.67
CA ALA A 89 31.80 14.92 17.08
C ALA A 89 32.31 16.34 17.38
N ALA A 90 31.42 17.33 17.43
CA ALA A 90 31.75 18.71 17.76
C ALA A 90 32.16 18.90 19.22
N GLN A 91 31.57 18.14 20.14
CA GLN A 91 31.91 18.16 21.57
C GLN A 91 33.25 17.47 21.86
N THR A 92 33.65 16.52 21.02
CA THR A 92 34.86 15.70 21.21
C THR A 92 36.07 16.16 20.36
N GLN A 93 35.90 17.15 19.49
CA GLN A 93 36.98 17.65 18.63
C GLN A 93 38.00 18.49 19.42
N ALA A 94 39.20 17.91 19.60
CA ALA A 94 40.40 18.63 20.02
C ALA A 94 40.98 19.50 18.87
N ASP A 95 40.78 19.10 17.62
CA ASP A 95 41.17 19.86 16.42
C ASP A 95 39.96 20.59 15.83
N VAL A 96 39.86 21.88 16.14
CA VAL A 96 38.79 22.75 15.65
C VAL A 96 39.03 23.07 14.18
N ILE A 97 38.24 22.49 13.27
CA ILE A 97 38.29 22.84 11.84
C ILE A 97 37.56 24.15 11.62
N VAL A 98 38.28 25.16 11.12
CA VAL A 98 37.75 26.49 10.78
C VAL A 98 37.74 26.69 9.27
N VAL A 99 36.57 27.04 8.73
CA VAL A 99 36.37 27.37 7.31
C VAL A 99 35.95 28.84 7.16
N THR A 100 36.24 29.46 6.02
CA THR A 100 35.89 30.87 5.75
C THR A 100 34.92 30.96 4.58
N TYR A 101 33.79 31.66 4.78
CA TYR A 101 32.80 31.95 3.75
C TYR A 101 32.43 33.44 3.81
N GLU A 102 32.46 34.15 2.68
CA GLU A 102 32.07 35.57 2.57
C GLU A 102 32.66 36.48 3.67
N LYS A 103 33.96 36.30 3.98
CA LYS A 103 34.73 37.03 5.01
C LYS A 103 34.37 36.71 6.47
N GLN A 104 33.42 35.80 6.70
CA GLN A 104 33.09 35.27 8.02
C GLN A 104 33.75 33.91 8.22
N GLN A 105 34.34 33.70 9.40
CA GLN A 105 34.89 32.40 9.80
C GLN A 105 33.83 31.58 10.52
N TYR A 106 33.81 30.28 10.23
CA TYR A 106 32.90 29.30 10.83
C TYR A 106 33.69 28.13 11.37
N ARG A 107 33.35 27.73 12.61
CA ARG A 107 33.76 26.46 13.19
C ARG A 107 32.85 25.35 12.66
N VAL A 108 33.45 24.29 12.15
CA VAL A 108 32.76 23.10 11.65
C VAL A 108 32.45 22.17 12.82
N LEU A 109 31.18 21.78 12.99
CA LEU A 109 30.69 20.96 14.11
C LEU A 109 30.37 19.51 13.67
N GLY A 110 31.26 18.88 12.91
CA GLY A 110 31.08 17.49 12.48
C GLY A 110 32.27 16.98 11.70
N LYS A 111 32.34 15.66 11.48
CA LYS A 111 33.42 15.02 10.68
C LYS A 111 33.04 14.90 9.20
N LYS A 112 31.76 14.73 8.92
CA LYS A 112 31.22 14.55 7.56
C LYS A 112 29.77 14.99 7.48
N PHE A 113 29.37 15.42 6.31
CA PHE A 113 28.07 16.01 6.03
C PHE A 113 27.49 15.41 4.77
N ARG A 114 26.19 15.16 4.76
CA ARG A 114 25.48 14.77 3.54
C ARG A 114 24.81 15.99 2.94
N ILE A 115 25.30 16.45 1.79
CA ILE A 115 24.78 17.65 1.12
C ILE A 115 24.28 17.22 -0.26
N LYS A 116 22.99 17.42 -0.53
CA LYS A 116 22.36 17.01 -1.81
C LYS A 116 22.70 15.56 -2.20
N ASN A 117 22.71 14.67 -1.20
CA ASN A 117 23.04 13.25 -1.34
C ASN A 117 24.51 12.90 -1.60
N VAL A 118 25.42 13.88 -1.51
CA VAL A 118 26.88 13.70 -1.60
C VAL A 118 27.49 13.79 -0.20
N GLU A 119 28.37 12.84 0.15
CA GLU A 119 29.12 12.90 1.40
C GLU A 119 30.32 13.84 1.24
N VAL A 120 30.41 14.85 2.11
CA VAL A 120 31.49 15.85 2.15
C VAL A 120 32.14 15.81 3.52
N LYS A 121 33.45 15.61 3.57
CA LYS A 121 34.19 15.60 4.85
C LYS A 121 34.50 17.02 5.33
N ALA A 122 34.71 17.16 6.64
CA ALA A 122 35.01 18.46 7.25
C ALA A 122 36.29 19.11 6.71
N GLU A 123 37.32 18.32 6.40
CA GLU A 123 38.59 18.82 5.87
C GLU A 123 38.45 19.32 4.42
N GLU A 124 37.45 18.82 3.70
CA GLU A 124 37.16 19.17 2.31
C GLU A 124 36.16 20.31 2.19
N LEU A 125 35.45 20.64 3.28
CA LEU A 125 34.43 21.68 3.29
C LEU A 125 35.00 23.06 2.94
N GLY A 126 36.24 23.36 3.35
CA GLY A 126 36.92 24.60 2.98
C GLY A 126 37.26 24.70 1.49
N LYS A 127 37.38 23.57 0.78
CA LYS A 127 37.65 23.51 -0.66
C LYS A 127 36.35 23.52 -1.47
N ASN A 128 35.25 23.02 -0.89
CA ASN A 128 33.95 22.92 -1.54
C ASN A 128 33.04 24.10 -1.19
N LYS A 129 33.12 25.17 -2.01
CA LYS A 129 32.31 26.39 -1.83
C LYS A 129 30.80 26.15 -1.92
N GLU A 130 30.35 25.21 -2.75
CA GLU A 130 28.92 24.91 -2.87
C GLU A 130 28.38 24.24 -1.61
N ALA A 131 29.13 23.28 -1.07
CA ALA A 131 28.81 22.62 0.19
C ALA A 131 28.76 23.62 1.34
N LEU A 132 29.76 24.51 1.41
CA LEU A 132 29.85 25.53 2.44
C LEU A 132 28.68 26.53 2.35
N LYS A 133 28.37 27.02 1.13
CA LYS A 133 27.20 27.88 0.89
C LYS A 133 25.91 27.22 1.33
N PHE A 134 25.71 25.95 0.96
CA PHE A 134 24.51 25.21 1.32
C PHE A 134 24.36 25.08 2.84
N LEU A 135 25.42 24.74 3.58
CA LEU A 135 25.36 24.59 5.04
C LEU A 135 25.07 25.91 5.76
N VAL A 136 25.57 27.03 5.23
CA VAL A 136 25.31 28.37 5.76
C VAL A 136 23.86 28.80 5.46
N GLU A 137 23.40 28.67 4.22
CA GLU A 137 22.03 29.08 3.81
C GLU A 137 20.94 28.21 4.44
N SER A 138 21.18 26.90 4.54
CA SER A 138 20.22 25.95 5.14
C SER A 138 20.10 26.07 6.65
N LYS A 139 20.92 26.92 7.30
CA LYS A 139 21.04 27.00 8.77
C LYS A 139 21.15 25.62 9.40
N SER A 140 21.97 24.77 8.78
CA SER A 140 22.10 23.35 9.12
C SER A 140 22.46 23.06 10.59
N GLY A 141 22.91 24.08 11.35
CA GLY A 141 23.41 23.92 12.72
C GLY A 141 24.80 23.28 12.79
N LEU A 142 25.37 22.93 11.64
CA LEU A 142 26.67 22.26 11.51
C LEU A 142 27.85 23.23 11.42
N LEU A 143 27.57 24.54 11.36
CA LEU A 143 28.54 25.62 11.32
C LEU A 143 28.21 26.66 12.39
N VAL A 144 29.20 27.04 13.19
CA VAL A 144 29.07 28.12 14.18
C VAL A 144 29.95 29.29 13.77
N PRO A 145 29.40 30.51 13.58
CA PRO A 145 30.20 31.68 13.28
C PRO A 145 31.15 31.98 14.43
N ILE A 146 32.42 32.26 14.10
CA ILE A 146 33.42 32.75 15.05
C ILE A 146 33.37 34.27 14.97
N GLU A 147 32.76 34.91 15.96
CA GLU A 147 32.89 36.35 16.12
C GLU A 147 34.35 36.66 16.51
N LYS A 148 35.02 37.46 15.69
CA LYS A 148 36.30 38.05 16.10
C LYS A 148 36.00 39.04 17.22
N LYS A 149 36.32 38.64 18.45
CA LYS A 149 36.43 39.57 19.59
C LYS A 149 37.46 40.66 19.29
#